data_AF-A0A936S1K2-F1
#
_entry.id   AF-A0A936S1K2-F1
#
_cell.length_a   1.000
_cell.length_b   1.000
_cell.length_c   1.000
_cell.angle_alpha   90.00
_cell.angle_beta   90.00
_cell.angle_gamma   90.00
#
_symmetry.space_group_name_H-M   'P 1'
#
loop_
_entity.id
_entity.type
_entity.pdbx_description
1 polymer ?
#
loop_
_entity_poly.entity_id
_entity_poly.type
_entity_poly.pdbx_seq_one_letter_code
_entity_poly.pdbx_strand_id
1 'polypeptide(L)'
;MMRTHSHSIWSGLITPSIVLWLVLTTLGFSGCQKAGKLEHEAGVSLVRAMRSAVCLSPQKDETSPCGARDARYEASAGHIFINIYGVADAKEIAELVDVVRQARERMNIHFRVTITFFNNLGDRKKITADTIGE
;
A
#
# COMPACT_ATOMS: atom_id res chain seq x y z
N MET A 1 24.13 59.61 -51.65
CA MET A 1 23.25 58.63 -52.34
C MET A 1 23.77 57.23 -52.07
N MET A 2 23.11 56.44 -51.23
CA MET A 2 23.12 54.96 -51.26
C MET A 2 22.02 54.42 -50.34
N ARG A 3 21.49 53.26 -50.75
CA ARG A 3 20.16 52.68 -50.48
C ARG A 3 19.98 52.03 -49.10
N THR A 4 18.76 52.19 -48.58
CA THR A 4 17.89 51.26 -47.81
C THR A 4 18.45 49.93 -47.30
N HIS A 5 18.05 49.51 -46.09
CA HIS A 5 17.26 48.27 -45.91
C HIS A 5 16.51 48.25 -44.57
N SER A 6 15.21 47.99 -44.68
CA SER A 6 14.21 47.81 -43.64
C SER A 6 14.01 46.30 -43.40
N HIS A 7 13.99 45.85 -42.15
CA HIS A 7 13.47 44.53 -41.73
C HIS A 7 12.82 44.76 -40.36
N SER A 8 11.52 45.04 -40.27
CA SER A 8 10.38 44.13 -40.40
C SER A 8 10.44 42.96 -39.41
N ILE A 9 9.76 43.17 -38.28
CA ILE A 9 8.80 42.30 -37.58
C ILE A 9 9.13 40.80 -37.64
N TRP A 10 9.21 40.15 -36.47
CA TRP A 10 8.53 38.87 -36.24
C TRP A 10 8.16 38.78 -34.77
N SER A 11 6.97 39.31 -34.47
CA SER A 11 6.23 39.01 -33.24
C SER A 11 5.93 37.51 -33.24
N GLY A 12 6.72 36.75 -32.49
CA GLY A 12 6.54 35.31 -32.31
C GLY A 12 5.16 35.04 -31.71
N LEU A 13 4.24 34.58 -32.57
CA LEU A 13 3.01 33.92 -32.19
C LEU A 13 3.36 32.70 -31.34
N ILE A 14 3.32 32.88 -30.01
CA ILE A 14 3.25 31.77 -29.06
C ILE A 14 1.93 31.06 -29.38
N THR A 15 2.06 29.94 -30.07
CA THR A 15 0.95 29.13 -30.55
C THR A 15 0.20 28.57 -29.34
N PRO A 16 -1.11 28.83 -29.17
CA PRO A 16 -1.89 28.39 -28.01
C PRO A 16 -1.92 26.85 -27.85
N SER A 17 -1.53 26.11 -28.89
CA SER A 17 -1.43 24.65 -28.87
C SER A 17 -0.32 24.10 -27.97
N ILE A 18 0.78 24.83 -27.75
CA ILE A 18 1.91 24.33 -26.94
C ILE A 18 1.54 24.37 -25.44
N VAL A 19 0.79 25.40 -25.02
CA VAL A 19 0.32 25.52 -23.62
C VAL A 19 -0.69 24.41 -23.30
N LEU A 20 -1.54 24.03 -24.25
CA LEU A 20 -2.56 23.00 -24.04
C LEU A 20 -1.95 21.60 -23.81
N TRP A 21 -0.86 21.26 -24.51
CA TRP A 21 -0.16 19.99 -24.32
C TRP A 21 0.59 19.89 -22.97
N LEU A 22 1.08 21.01 -22.44
CA LEU A 22 1.72 21.07 -21.13
C LEU A 22 0.74 20.90 -19.95
N VAL A 23 -0.51 21.34 -20.11
CA VAL A 23 -1.56 21.16 -19.09
C VAL A 23 -2.08 19.71 -19.07
N LEU A 24 -2.14 19.05 -20.21
CA LEU A 24 -2.59 17.65 -20.30
C LEU A 24 -1.58 16.64 -19.73
N THR A 25 -0.27 16.91 -19.83
CA THR A 25 0.76 16.00 -19.29
C THR A 25 0.93 16.11 -17.77
N THR A 26 0.64 17.27 -17.18
CA THR A 26 0.76 17.47 -15.72
C THR A 26 -0.39 16.84 -14.94
N LEU A 27 -1.60 16.77 -15.51
CA LEU A 27 -2.74 16.11 -14.87
C LEU A 27 -2.67 14.56 -14.94
N GLY A 28 -1.95 14.00 -15.91
CA GLY A 28 -1.82 12.54 -16.10
C GLY A 28 -0.85 11.85 -15.12
N PHE A 29 0.16 12.55 -14.61
CA PHE A 29 1.18 11.96 -13.73
C PHE A 29 0.82 11.94 -12.24
N SER A 30 -0.11 12.79 -11.79
CA SER A 30 -0.46 12.88 -10.36
C SER A 30 -1.43 11.81 -9.87
N GLY A 31 -2.06 11.04 -10.77
CA GLY A 31 -3.01 9.99 -10.41
C GLY A 31 -2.35 8.74 -9.79
N CYS A 32 -1.23 8.28 -10.35
CA CYS A 32 -0.57 7.05 -9.88
C CYS A 32 0.15 7.21 -8.53
N GLN A 33 0.72 8.38 -8.23
CA GLN A 33 1.38 8.61 -6.93
C GLN A 33 0.39 8.66 -5.76
N LYS A 34 -0.86 9.10 -5.99
CA LYS A 34 -1.89 9.17 -4.94
C LYS A 34 -2.42 7.79 -4.55
N ALA A 35 -2.60 6.88 -5.51
CA ALA A 35 -3.09 5.53 -5.25
C ALA A 35 -2.13 4.74 -4.35
N GLY A 36 -0.83 4.74 -4.67
CA GLY A 36 0.17 4.04 -3.85
C GLY A 36 0.34 4.60 -2.44
N LYS A 37 0.09 5.90 -2.24
CA LYS A 37 0.13 6.52 -0.90
C LYS A 37 -1.03 6.06 -0.02
N LEU A 38 -2.24 5.99 -0.56
CA LEU A 38 -3.43 5.49 0.15
C LEU A 38 -3.29 4.02 0.52
N GLU A 39 -2.78 3.19 -0.40
CA GLU A 39 -2.52 1.76 -0.14
C GLU A 39 -1.50 1.57 0.98
N HIS A 40 -0.43 2.36 0.96
CA HIS A 40 0.60 2.32 1.99
C HIS A 40 0.05 2.73 3.36
N GLU A 41 -0.71 3.83 3.44
CA GLU A 41 -1.32 4.29 4.70
C GLU A 41 -2.34 3.29 5.27
N ALA A 42 -3.15 2.68 4.39
CA ALA A 42 -4.07 1.59 4.76
C ALA A 42 -3.31 0.36 5.27
N GLY A 43 -2.25 -0.05 4.56
CA GLY A 43 -1.39 -1.16 4.96
C GLY A 43 -0.69 -0.93 6.31
N VAL A 44 -0.15 0.27 6.56
CA VAL A 44 0.45 0.66 7.86
C VAL A 44 -0.58 0.56 8.99
N SER A 45 -1.79 1.05 8.75
CA SER A 45 -2.84 1.07 9.77
C SER A 45 -3.30 -0.34 10.11
N LEU A 46 -3.48 -1.16 9.07
CA LEU A 46 -3.90 -2.56 9.19
C LEU A 46 -2.82 -3.41 9.88
N VAL A 47 -1.55 -3.30 9.47
CA VAL A 47 -0.45 -4.04 10.11
C VAL A 47 -0.27 -3.62 11.57
N ARG A 48 -0.50 -2.34 11.90
CA ARG A 48 -0.38 -1.87 13.29
C ARG A 48 -1.45 -2.51 14.17
N ALA A 49 -2.70 -2.54 13.70
CA ALA A 49 -3.78 -3.24 14.40
C ALA A 49 -3.47 -4.73 14.55
N MET A 50 -2.91 -5.35 13.50
CA MET A 50 -2.55 -6.76 13.52
C MET A 50 -1.38 -7.08 14.44
N ARG A 51 -0.33 -6.25 14.49
CA ARG A 51 0.76 -6.42 15.45
C ARG A 51 0.23 -6.44 16.88
N SER A 52 -0.67 -5.52 17.22
CA SER A 52 -1.30 -5.52 18.55
C SER A 52 -2.09 -6.80 18.80
N ALA A 53 -2.90 -7.27 17.85
CA ALA A 53 -3.68 -8.51 18.02
C ALA A 53 -2.78 -9.76 18.14
N VAL A 54 -1.72 -9.84 17.33
CA VAL A 54 -0.75 -10.94 17.33
C VAL A 54 0.05 -10.96 18.62
N CYS A 55 0.46 -9.82 19.16
CA CYS A 55 1.16 -9.77 20.45
C CYS A 55 0.24 -10.05 21.65
N LEU A 56 -1.04 -9.67 21.57
CA LEU A 56 -1.99 -9.86 22.67
C LEU A 56 -2.58 -11.28 22.73
N SER A 57 -2.36 -12.11 21.71
CA SER A 57 -2.80 -13.50 21.72
C SER A 57 -1.94 -14.29 22.73
N PRO A 58 -2.57 -14.89 23.76
CA PRO A 58 -1.86 -15.42 24.92
C PRO A 58 -1.00 -16.63 24.53
N GLN A 59 0.33 -16.47 24.61
CA GLN A 59 1.25 -17.61 24.65
C GLN A 59 1.69 -17.91 26.08
N LYS A 60 2.02 -19.19 26.27
CA LYS A 60 2.21 -19.82 27.56
C LYS A 60 3.58 -19.57 28.20
N ASP A 61 4.60 -19.11 27.46
CA ASP A 61 6.00 -19.19 27.94
C ASP A 61 7.01 -18.22 27.27
N GLU A 62 6.69 -16.94 27.03
CA GLU A 62 7.73 -15.98 26.60
C GLU A 62 7.78 -14.70 27.43
N THR A 63 8.99 -14.37 27.89
CA THR A 63 9.36 -13.18 28.69
C THR A 63 9.17 -11.86 27.95
N SER A 64 8.86 -11.92 26.65
CA SER A 64 8.53 -10.77 25.81
C SER A 64 7.05 -10.86 25.43
N PRO A 65 6.26 -9.78 25.60
CA PRO A 65 4.82 -9.80 25.31
C PRO A 65 4.49 -10.06 23.83
N CYS A 66 5.48 -10.10 22.93
CA CYS A 66 5.27 -10.51 21.53
C CYS A 66 6.15 -11.68 21.08
N GLY A 67 7.08 -12.15 21.92
CA GLY A 67 7.89 -13.33 21.60
C GLY A 67 8.58 -13.30 20.23
N ALA A 68 8.54 -14.43 19.52
CA ALA A 68 8.97 -14.57 18.12
C ALA A 68 7.92 -14.14 17.07
N ARG A 69 6.87 -13.42 17.48
CA ARG A 69 5.74 -13.06 16.61
C ARG A 69 5.91 -11.67 16.01
N ASP A 70 5.47 -11.51 14.78
CA ASP A 70 5.47 -10.22 14.08
C ASP A 70 4.36 -10.23 13.03
N ALA A 71 3.90 -9.05 12.64
CA ALA A 71 3.11 -8.87 11.44
C ALA A 71 3.78 -7.83 10.56
N ARG A 72 3.93 -8.14 9.28
CA ARG A 72 4.51 -7.26 8.27
C ARG A 72 3.49 -7.05 7.17
N TYR A 73 3.62 -5.95 6.45
CA TYR A 73 2.79 -5.72 5.27
C TYR A 73 3.64 -5.31 4.09
N GLU A 74 3.11 -5.60 2.91
CA GLU A 74 3.59 -5.14 1.62
C GLU A 74 2.37 -4.62 0.85
N ALA A 75 2.48 -3.46 0.22
CA ALA A 75 1.42 -2.90 -0.60
C ALA A 75 1.88 -2.89 -2.05
N SER A 76 1.05 -3.40 -2.96
CA SER A 76 1.34 -3.45 -4.38
C SER A 76 0.07 -3.41 -5.21
N ALA A 77 -0.04 -2.42 -6.11
CA ALA A 77 -1.03 -2.34 -7.18
C ALA A 77 -2.48 -2.66 -6.75
N GLY A 78 -3.00 -1.98 -5.72
CA GLY A 78 -4.37 -2.19 -5.23
C GLY A 78 -4.55 -3.39 -4.30
N HIS A 79 -3.45 -4.06 -3.93
CA HIS A 79 -3.43 -5.25 -3.10
C HIS A 79 -2.49 -5.05 -1.90
N ILE A 80 -3.02 -5.31 -0.70
CA ILE A 80 -2.26 -5.33 0.55
C ILE A 80 -1.98 -6.78 0.93
N PHE A 81 -0.72 -7.12 1.12
CA PHE A 81 -0.27 -8.41 1.65
C PHE A 81 0.09 -8.23 3.12
N ILE A 82 -0.45 -9.07 4.00
CA ILE A 82 -0.12 -9.12 5.42
C ILE A 82 0.55 -10.45 5.71
N ASN A 83 1.78 -10.42 6.21
CA ASN A 83 2.56 -11.59 6.58
C ASN A 83 2.62 -11.68 8.11
N ILE A 84 2.03 -12.73 8.69
CA ILE A 84 1.96 -12.95 10.13
C ILE A 84 2.90 -14.11 10.49
N TYR A 85 3.79 -13.88 11.44
CA TYR A 85 4.83 -14.82 11.88
C TYR A 85 4.57 -15.29 13.31
N GLY A 86 4.98 -16.52 13.62
CA GLY A 86 4.86 -17.06 14.98
C GLY A 86 3.46 -17.58 15.32
N VAL A 87 2.67 -17.96 14.30
CA VAL A 87 1.30 -18.47 14.44
C VAL A 87 1.22 -19.85 13.82
N ALA A 88 0.93 -20.87 14.63
CA ALA A 88 0.86 -22.26 14.19
C ALA A 88 -0.50 -22.94 14.46
N ASP A 89 -1.34 -22.33 15.30
CA ASP A 89 -2.63 -22.89 15.69
C ASP A 89 -3.75 -22.48 14.72
N ALA A 90 -4.56 -23.44 14.25
CA ALA A 90 -5.61 -23.18 13.27
C ALA A 90 -6.75 -22.31 13.81
N LYS A 91 -7.05 -22.40 15.11
CA LYS A 91 -8.07 -21.56 15.76
C LYS A 91 -7.57 -20.12 15.86
N GLU A 92 -6.32 -19.93 16.25
CA GLU A 92 -5.67 -18.61 16.27
C GLU A 92 -5.61 -17.98 14.87
N ILE A 93 -5.31 -18.76 13.83
CA ILE A 93 -5.36 -18.30 12.44
C ILE A 93 -6.76 -17.76 12.10
N ALA A 94 -7.81 -18.50 12.43
CA ALA A 94 -9.18 -18.08 12.16
C ALA A 94 -9.55 -16.78 12.90
N GLU A 95 -9.18 -16.67 14.18
CA GLU A 95 -9.41 -15.46 14.99
C GLU A 95 -8.68 -14.25 14.40
N LEU A 96 -7.42 -14.41 13.95
CA LEU A 96 -6.65 -13.34 13.33
C LEU A 96 -7.22 -12.93 11.96
N VAL A 97 -7.71 -13.88 11.17
CA VAL A 97 -8.43 -13.58 9.92
C VAL A 97 -9.67 -12.73 10.20
N ASP A 98 -10.45 -13.07 11.22
CA ASP A 98 -11.63 -12.30 11.62
C ASP A 98 -11.27 -10.89 12.09
N VAL A 99 -10.16 -10.72 12.82
CA VAL A 99 -9.65 -9.40 13.21
C VAL A 99 -9.28 -8.56 11.98
N VAL A 100 -8.59 -9.13 10.97
CA VAL A 100 -8.29 -8.40 9.73
C VAL A 100 -9.57 -8.02 9.00
N ARG A 101 -10.55 -8.93 8.94
CA ARG A 101 -11.84 -8.65 8.28
C ARG A 101 -12.56 -7.48 8.93
N GLN A 102 -12.67 -7.48 10.26
CA GLN A 102 -13.28 -6.39 11.01
C GLN A 102 -12.48 -5.08 10.87
N ALA A 103 -11.15 -5.13 10.88
CA ALA A 103 -10.33 -3.95 10.71
C ALA A 103 -10.50 -3.34 9.31
N ARG A 104 -10.55 -4.17 8.26
CA ARG A 104 -10.83 -3.75 6.88
C ARG A 104 -12.18 -3.04 6.78
N GLU A 105 -13.22 -3.62 7.36
CA GLU A 105 -14.57 -3.04 7.39
C GLU A 105 -14.61 -1.70 8.14
N ARG A 106 -14.04 -1.64 9.34
CA ARG A 106 -13.99 -0.41 10.16
C ARG A 106 -13.20 0.71 9.49
N MET A 107 -12.12 0.37 8.78
CA MET A 107 -11.29 1.34 8.06
C MET A 107 -11.83 1.67 6.66
N ASN A 108 -12.96 1.06 6.26
CA ASN A 108 -13.56 1.19 4.92
C ASN A 108 -12.51 0.97 3.79
N ILE A 109 -11.67 -0.05 3.97
CA ILE A 109 -10.61 -0.38 3.01
C ILE A 109 -11.21 -1.20 1.86
N HIS A 110 -11.21 -0.63 0.66
CA HIS A 110 -11.70 -1.30 -0.55
C HIS A 110 -10.64 -2.15 -1.25
N PHE A 111 -9.37 -2.05 -0.85
CA PHE A 111 -8.29 -2.85 -1.40
C PHE A 111 -8.48 -4.34 -1.09
N ARG A 112 -7.94 -5.18 -1.97
CA ARG A 112 -7.81 -6.62 -1.71
C ARG A 112 -6.75 -6.83 -0.65
N VAL A 113 -7.01 -7.71 0.32
CA VAL A 113 -6.07 -8.02 1.39
C VAL A 113 -5.77 -9.51 1.38
N THR A 114 -4.52 -9.91 1.21
CA THR A 114 -4.10 -11.31 1.38
C THR A 114 -3.29 -11.45 2.65
N ILE A 115 -3.71 -12.36 3.52
CA ILE A 115 -3.03 -12.67 4.78
C ILE A 115 -2.30 -13.99 4.60
N THR A 116 -1.01 -14.02 4.93
CA THR A 116 -0.18 -15.23 4.88
C THR A 116 0.40 -15.51 6.26
N PHE A 117 0.32 -16.75 6.70
CA PHE A 117 0.80 -17.19 8.01
C PHE A 117 2.08 -18.02 7.88
N PHE A 118 3.04 -17.75 8.76
CA PHE A 118 4.35 -18.37 8.84
C PHE A 118 4.63 -18.86 10.27
N ASN A 119 5.35 -19.98 10.38
CA ASN A 119 5.64 -20.58 11.69
C ASN A 119 6.56 -19.70 12.53
N ASN A 120 7.57 -19.05 11.93
CA ASN A 120 8.58 -18.25 12.63
C ASN A 120 9.12 -17.10 11.79
N LEU A 121 9.69 -16.09 12.47
CA LEU A 121 10.47 -15.01 11.86
C LEU A 121 11.71 -15.58 11.16
N GLY A 122 11.71 -15.59 9.82
CA GLY A 122 12.80 -16.10 9.00
C GLY A 122 12.46 -17.38 8.22
N ASP A 123 11.33 -18.02 8.54
CA ASP A 123 10.82 -19.13 7.76
C ASP A 123 10.11 -18.60 6.50
N ARG A 124 10.47 -19.14 5.33
CA ARG A 124 9.77 -18.87 4.07
C ARG A 124 8.65 -19.87 3.80
N LYS A 125 8.50 -20.88 4.66
CA LYS A 125 7.47 -21.91 4.51
C LYS A 125 6.13 -21.37 4.99
N LYS A 126 5.30 -21.02 4.02
CA LYS A 126 3.90 -20.64 4.21
C LYS A 126 3.10 -21.81 4.80
N ILE A 127 2.36 -21.55 5.88
CA ILE A 127 1.42 -22.49 6.47
C ILE A 127 0.11 -22.44 5.70
N THR A 128 -0.44 -21.23 5.56
CA THR A 128 -1.69 -20.98 4.85
C THR A 128 -1.75 -19.52 4.40
N ALA A 129 -2.64 -19.21 3.46
CA ALA A 129 -3.06 -17.84 3.21
C ALA A 129 -4.56 -17.78 2.98
N ASP A 130 -5.12 -16.64 3.34
CA ASP A 130 -6.49 -16.28 3.06
C ASP A 130 -6.54 -14.92 2.34
N THR A 131 -7.56 -14.70 1.52
CA THR A 131 -7.73 -13.44 0.77
C THR A 131 -9.10 -12.86 1.05
N ILE A 132 -9.11 -11.59 1.47
CA ILE A 132 -10.29 -10.83 1.87
C ILE A 132 -10.49 -9.68 0.89
N GLY A 133 -11.66 -9.65 0.25
CA GLY A 133 -12.05 -8.65 -0.74
C GLY A 133 -12.01 -9.15 -2.19
N GLU A 134 -13.03 -8.78 -2.95
CA GLU A 134 -13.11 -8.92 -4.42
C GLU A 134 -12.71 -7.63 -5.11
#